data_AF-A0A428R7P3-F1
#
_entry.id   AF-A0A428R7P3-F1
#
_cell.length_a   1.000
_cell.length_b   1.000
_cell.length_c   1.000
_cell.angle_alpha   90.00
_cell.angle_beta   90.00
_cell.angle_gamma   90.00
#
_symmetry.space_group_name_H-M   'P 1'
#
loop_
_entity.id
_entity.type
_entity.pdbx_description
1 polymer ?
#
loop_
_entity_poly.entity_id
_entity_poly.type
_entity_poly.pdbx_seq_one_letter_code
_entity_poly.pdbx_strand_id
1 'polypeptide(L)'
;MQSVSVPPGKYEFLVVVPDKPGVREKRLEVRHIHFSNMQPNVENGSWKTGGALLNSVPKDDSPDSLDFMGSTLVCVAKSVEEVREQLSKDIYATSGVWDMDKIQIYPFRAAFRQP
;
A
#
# COMPACT_ATOMS: atom_id res chain seq x y z
N MET A 1 16.89 7.38 5.33
CA MET A 1 16.51 6.01 4.92
C MET A 1 17.77 5.34 4.40
N GLN A 2 18.09 4.12 4.81
CA GLN A 2 19.27 3.41 4.29
C GLN A 2 19.08 3.19 2.78
N SER A 3 20.12 3.50 1.98
CA SER A 3 20.11 3.23 0.54
C SER A 3 20.15 1.72 0.34
N VAL A 4 19.01 1.13 -0.02
CA VAL A 4 18.94 -0.29 -0.36
C VAL A 4 19.55 -0.46 -1.76
N SER A 5 20.70 -1.12 -1.84
CA SER A 5 21.27 -1.55 -3.13
C SER A 5 20.44 -2.72 -3.67
N VAL A 6 19.76 -2.53 -4.80
CA VAL A 6 18.95 -3.57 -5.45
C VAL A 6 19.73 -4.10 -6.68
N PRO A 7 20.06 -5.41 -6.75
CA PRO A 7 20.72 -5.97 -7.93
C PRO A 7 19.81 -5.89 -9.17
N PRO A 8 20.32 -6.14 -10.38
CA PRO A 8 19.48 -6.19 -11.58
C PRO A 8 18.38 -7.26 -11.45
N GLY A 9 17.12 -6.84 -11.54
CA GLY A 9 15.98 -7.75 -11.43
C GLY A 9 14.73 -7.07 -10.90
N LYS A 10 13.69 -7.87 -10.64
CA LYS A 10 12.49 -7.45 -9.91
C LYS A 10 12.43 -8.22 -8.59
N TYR A 11 12.10 -7.52 -7.52
CA TYR A 11 12.04 -8.05 -6.16
C TYR A 11 10.74 -7.64 -5.50
N GLU A 12 10.32 -8.40 -4.50
CA GLU A 12 9.19 -8.04 -3.66
C GLU A 12 9.62 -7.04 -2.58
N PHE A 13 8.76 -6.07 -2.33
CA PHE A 13 8.92 -5.06 -1.30
C PHE A 13 7.67 -5.00 -0.44
N LEU A 14 7.85 -5.12 0.87
CA LEU A 14 6.80 -4.83 1.84
C LEU A 14 6.70 -3.32 2.00
N VAL A 15 5.49 -2.80 1.80
CA VAL A 15 5.18 -1.38 1.92
C VAL A 15 4.28 -1.19 3.12
N VAL A 16 4.64 -0.24 3.97
CA VAL A 16 3.79 0.28 5.05
C VAL A 16 3.60 1.77 4.80
N VAL A 17 2.39 2.17 4.44
CA VAL A 17 2.04 3.56 4.14
C VAL A 17 0.97 4.06 5.12
N PRO A 18 1.30 5.01 6.01
CA PRO A 18 0.33 5.59 6.93
C PRO A 18 -0.69 6.45 6.17
N ASP A 19 -1.89 6.55 6.72
CA ASP A 19 -2.80 7.64 6.35
C ASP A 19 -2.36 8.94 7.05
N LYS A 20 -2.65 10.09 6.44
CA LYS A 20 -2.50 11.39 7.10
C LYS A 20 -3.55 11.56 8.21
N PRO A 21 -3.28 12.38 9.24
CA PRO A 21 -4.28 12.68 10.27
C PRO A 21 -5.56 13.30 9.68
N GLY A 22 -6.72 12.84 10.13
CA GLY A 22 -8.02 13.45 9.79
C GLY A 22 -8.58 13.13 8.39
N VAL A 23 -7.98 12.20 7.63
CA VAL A 23 -8.39 11.91 6.24
C VAL A 23 -9.38 10.75 6.09
N ARG A 24 -9.95 10.25 7.20
CA ARG A 24 -10.82 9.07 7.20
C ARG A 24 -11.99 9.20 6.22
N GLU A 25 -12.68 10.34 6.22
CA GLU A 25 -13.82 10.58 5.34
C GLU A 25 -13.39 10.56 3.86
N LYS A 26 -12.31 11.26 3.52
CA LYS A 26 -11.75 11.26 2.16
C LYS A 26 -11.36 9.86 1.71
N ARG A 27 -10.77 9.06 2.60
CA ARG A 27 -10.41 7.66 2.33
C ARG A 27 -11.62 6.82 1.96
N LEU A 28 -12.73 6.95 2.69
CA LEU A 28 -13.97 6.25 2.34
C LEU A 28 -14.58 6.75 1.03
N GLU A 29 -14.60 8.06 0.82
CA GLU A 29 -15.12 8.71 -0.40
C GLU A 29 -14.45 8.13 -1.65
N VAL A 30 -13.11 8.03 -1.67
CA VAL A 30 -12.35 7.57 -2.84
C VAL A 30 -12.02 6.07 -2.83
N ARG A 31 -12.49 5.31 -1.82
CA ARG A 31 -12.17 3.88 -1.65
C ARG A 31 -12.49 3.06 -2.91
N HIS A 32 -13.67 3.25 -3.48
CA HIS A 32 -14.07 2.52 -4.69
C HIS A 32 -13.14 2.77 -5.89
N ILE A 33 -12.60 3.99 -6.00
CA ILE A 33 -11.61 4.35 -7.03
C ILE A 33 -10.27 3.67 -6.72
N HIS A 34 -9.85 3.62 -5.46
CA HIS A 34 -8.63 2.91 -5.06
C HIS A 34 -8.69 1.43 -5.45
N PHE A 35 -9.82 0.75 -5.17
CA PHE A 35 -10.01 -0.65 -5.57
C PHE A 35 -9.97 -0.83 -7.10
N SER A 36 -10.49 0.13 -7.86
CA SER A 36 -10.42 0.09 -9.33
C SER A 36 -8.99 0.35 -9.85
N ASN A 37 -8.27 1.31 -9.27
CA ASN A 37 -6.91 1.67 -9.67
C ASN A 37 -5.89 0.58 -9.34
N MET A 38 -6.11 -0.19 -8.26
CA MET A 38 -5.20 -1.27 -7.89
C MET A 38 -5.38 -2.53 -8.76
N GLN A 39 -6.56 -2.74 -9.35
CA GLN A 39 -6.88 -3.98 -10.08
C GLN A 39 -5.87 -4.32 -11.20
N PRO A 40 -5.47 -3.38 -12.09
CA PRO A 40 -4.45 -3.67 -13.09
C PRO A 40 -3.11 -4.13 -12.50
N ASN A 41 -2.71 -3.59 -11.35
CA ASN A 41 -1.47 -3.97 -10.66
C ASN A 41 -1.56 -5.36 -10.03
N VAL A 42 -2.75 -5.74 -9.56
CA VAL A 42 -3.01 -7.10 -9.06
C VAL A 42 -2.98 -8.09 -10.22
N GLU A 43 -3.69 -7.80 -11.31
CA GLU A 43 -3.79 -8.67 -12.48
C GLU A 43 -2.45 -8.89 -13.19
N ASN A 44 -1.63 -7.84 -13.32
CA ASN A 44 -0.30 -7.94 -13.93
C ASN A 44 0.77 -8.48 -12.95
N GLY A 45 0.39 -8.76 -11.70
CA GLY A 45 1.25 -9.33 -10.67
C GLY A 45 2.28 -8.37 -10.07
N SER A 46 2.18 -7.07 -10.35
CA SER A 46 3.00 -6.04 -9.71
C SER A 46 2.63 -5.88 -8.24
N TRP A 47 1.37 -6.09 -7.85
CA TRP A 47 0.94 -6.12 -6.44
C TRP A 47 0.50 -7.53 -6.07
N LYS A 48 1.14 -8.11 -5.05
CA LYS A 48 0.96 -9.51 -4.65
C LYS A 48 -0.01 -9.71 -3.50
N THR A 49 -0.11 -8.73 -2.62
CA THR A 49 -1.07 -8.68 -1.51
C THR A 49 -1.27 -7.21 -1.11
N GLY A 50 -2.42 -6.91 -0.52
CA GLY A 50 -2.75 -5.57 -0.05
C GLY A 50 -3.83 -5.61 1.02
N GLY A 51 -3.81 -4.64 1.93
CA GLY A 51 -4.79 -4.53 3.00
C GLY A 51 -4.72 -3.20 3.75
N ALA A 52 -5.75 -2.92 4.54
CA ALA A 52 -5.73 -1.79 5.46
C ALA A 52 -4.91 -2.16 6.70
N LEU A 53 -4.07 -1.23 7.16
CA LEU A 53 -3.52 -1.26 8.52
C LEU A 53 -4.53 -0.57 9.43
N LEU A 54 -4.82 -1.19 10.57
CA LEU A 54 -5.85 -0.72 11.49
C LEU A 54 -5.24 -0.44 12.87
N ASN A 55 -5.74 0.59 13.56
CA ASN A 55 -5.33 0.90 14.94
C ASN A 55 -5.94 -0.10 15.95
N SER A 56 -7.06 -0.72 15.59
CA SER A 56 -7.74 -1.74 16.40
C SER A 56 -8.34 -2.84 15.54
N VAL A 57 -8.55 -4.01 16.14
CA VAL A 57 -9.28 -5.11 15.50
C VAL A 57 -10.73 -4.66 15.25
N PRO A 58 -11.25 -4.74 14.02
CA PRO A 58 -12.60 -4.27 13.71
C PRO A 58 -13.63 -5.25 14.25
N LYS A 59 -14.84 -4.74 14.48
CA LYS A 59 -15.98 -5.57 14.91
C LYS A 59 -16.49 -6.48 13.79
N ASP A 60 -16.44 -5.99 12.55
CA ASP A 60 -16.93 -6.65 11.35
C ASP A 60 -16.16 -6.14 10.11
N ASP A 61 -16.55 -6.60 8.93
CA ASP A 61 -15.89 -6.23 7.66
C ASP A 61 -16.45 -4.96 7.01
N SER A 62 -17.38 -4.24 7.68
CA SER A 62 -17.92 -2.98 7.14
C SER A 62 -16.81 -1.93 7.07
N PRO A 63 -16.66 -1.18 5.95
CA PRO A 63 -15.69 -0.08 5.87
C PRO A 63 -15.84 0.95 7.01
N ASP A 64 -17.04 1.09 7.57
CA ASP A 64 -17.31 2.03 8.65
C ASP A 64 -16.74 1.60 10.00
N SER A 65 -16.60 0.29 10.24
CA SER A 65 -16.06 -0.26 11.49
C SER A 65 -14.52 -0.31 11.53
N LEU A 66 -13.88 0.06 10.42
CA LEU A 66 -12.43 0.03 10.28
C LEU A 66 -11.79 1.34 10.80
N ASP A 67 -10.98 1.22 11.85
CA ASP A 67 -10.15 2.31 12.37
C ASP A 67 -8.81 2.33 11.63
N PHE A 68 -8.73 3.10 10.54
CA PHE A 68 -7.59 3.10 9.63
C PHE A 68 -6.35 3.79 10.21
N MET A 69 -5.25 3.06 10.21
CA MET A 69 -3.89 3.56 10.39
C MET A 69 -3.23 3.88 9.04
N GLY A 70 -3.60 3.13 7.99
CA GLY A 70 -2.96 3.22 6.68
C GLY A 70 -3.23 2.01 5.81
N SER A 71 -2.26 1.66 4.97
CA SER A 71 -2.29 0.49 4.10
C SER A 71 -0.96 -0.26 4.13
N THR A 72 -1.03 -1.55 3.84
CA THR A 72 0.13 -2.40 3.58
C THR A 72 -0.02 -3.08 2.23
N LEU A 73 1.10 -3.21 1.50
CA LEU A 73 1.16 -3.90 0.21
C LEU A 73 2.45 -4.70 0.09
N VAL A 74 2.42 -5.74 -0.74
CA VAL A 74 3.65 -6.31 -1.31
C VAL A 74 3.72 -5.98 -2.79
N CYS A 75 4.66 -5.11 -3.16
CA CYS A 75 4.86 -4.64 -4.52
C CYS A 75 6.09 -5.30 -5.15
N VAL A 76 6.05 -5.55 -6.46
CA VAL A 76 7.16 -6.06 -7.26
C VAL A 76 7.75 -4.91 -8.04
N ALA A 77 9.04 -4.64 -7.85
CA ALA A 77 9.72 -3.51 -8.48
C ALA A 77 11.22 -3.78 -8.64
N LYS A 78 11.91 -2.95 -9.42
CA LYS A 78 13.38 -2.96 -9.57
C LYS A 78 14.09 -2.13 -8.50
N SER A 79 13.37 -1.26 -7.80
CA SER A 79 13.92 -0.34 -6.81
C SER A 79 12.85 0.14 -5.84
N VAL A 80 13.28 0.74 -4.73
CA VAL A 80 12.39 1.42 -3.77
C VAL A 80 11.69 2.61 -4.44
N GLU A 81 12.38 3.30 -5.33
CA GLU A 81 11.90 4.46 -6.08
C GLU A 81 10.76 4.07 -7.02
N GLU A 82 10.88 2.94 -7.71
CA GLU A 82 9.81 2.42 -8.58
C GLU A 82 8.58 2.00 -7.75
N VAL A 83 8.76 1.48 -6.53
CA VAL A 83 7.62 1.24 -5.62
C VAL A 83 6.94 2.57 -5.26
N ARG A 84 7.70 3.60 -4.89
CA ARG A 84 7.14 4.93 -4.62
C ARG A 84 6.40 5.50 -5.82
N GLU A 85 6.95 5.33 -7.03
CA GLU A 85 6.31 5.77 -8.27
C GLU A 85 4.99 5.03 -8.51
N GLN A 86 4.95 3.70 -8.33
CA GLN A 86 3.72 2.91 -8.43
C GLN A 86 2.64 3.44 -7.49
N LEU A 87 2.97 3.66 -6.20
CA LEU A 87 2.00 4.14 -5.21
C LEU A 87 1.60 5.61 -5.43
N SER A 88 2.50 6.46 -5.94
CA SER A 88 2.21 7.88 -6.19
C SER A 88 1.08 8.11 -7.19
N LYS A 89 0.77 7.11 -8.02
CA LYS A 89 -0.31 7.14 -9.02
C LYS A 89 -1.67 6.72 -8.43
N ASP A 90 -1.68 6.16 -7.22
CA ASP A 90 -2.91 5.73 -6.57
C ASP A 90 -3.77 6.94 -6.15
N ILE A 91 -5.10 6.74 -6.10
CA ILE A 91 -6.00 7.81 -5.66
C ILE A 91 -5.77 8.17 -4.20
N TYR A 92 -5.36 7.23 -3.33
CA TYR A 92 -5.02 7.54 -1.95
C TYR A 92 -3.77 8.43 -1.85
N ALA A 93 -2.80 8.29 -2.76
CA ALA A 93 -1.67 9.21 -2.81
C ALA A 93 -2.09 10.59 -3.37
N THR A 94 -2.74 10.61 -4.53
CA THR A 94 -3.06 11.85 -5.25
C THR A 94 -4.16 12.69 -4.58
N SER A 95 -5.07 12.08 -3.83
CA SER A 95 -6.08 12.78 -3.01
C SER A 95 -5.59 13.18 -1.61
N GLY A 96 -4.35 12.83 -1.26
CA GLY A 96 -3.73 13.20 0.01
C GLY A 96 -4.15 12.33 1.21
N VAL A 97 -4.73 11.14 0.99
CA VAL A 97 -5.02 10.18 2.06
C VAL A 97 -3.72 9.59 2.61
N TRP A 98 -2.85 9.07 1.75
CA TRP A 98 -1.57 8.49 2.17
C TRP A 98 -0.52 9.55 2.50
N ASP A 99 0.22 9.32 3.59
CA ASP A 99 1.40 10.08 3.99
C ASP A 99 2.65 9.51 3.28
N MET A 100 2.83 9.90 2.01
CA MET A 100 3.94 9.46 1.16
C MET A 100 5.33 9.92 1.65
N ASP A 101 5.38 10.88 2.58
CA ASP A 101 6.62 11.31 3.22
C ASP A 101 7.05 10.32 4.32
N LYS A 102 6.09 9.62 4.94
CA LYS A 102 6.31 8.64 6.01
C LYS A 102 6.20 7.18 5.57
N ILE A 103 5.97 6.92 4.28
CA ILE A 103 5.99 5.57 3.72
C ILE A 103 7.31 4.85 4.01
N GLN A 104 7.19 3.59 4.42
CA GLN A 104 8.29 2.68 4.67
C GLN A 104 8.25 1.56 3.65
N ILE A 105 9.41 1.23 3.07
CA ILE A 105 9.53 0.24 2.01
C ILE A 105 10.72 -0.65 2.34
N TYR A 106 10.48 -1.96 2.45
CA TYR A 106 11.46 -2.94 2.87
C TYR A 106 11.60 -4.03 1.82
N PRO A 107 12.82 -4.43 1.41
CA PRO A 107 13.01 -5.67 0.66
C PRO A 107 12.37 -6.83 1.40
N PHE A 108 11.54 -7.60 0.71
CA PHE A 108 10.74 -8.63 1.32
C PHE A 108 10.93 -9.95 0.60
N ARG A 109 11.09 -11.03 1.36
CA ARG A 109 11.10 -12.39 0.86
C ARG A 109 10.16 -13.22 1.72
N ALA A 110 8.98 -13.50 1.21
CA ALA A 110 8.02 -14.34 1.90
C ALA A 110 8.58 -15.76 2.10
N ALA A 111 8.53 -16.27 3.33
CA ALA A 111 8.81 -17.69 3.60
C ALA A 111 7.63 -18.59 3.19
N PHE A 112 6.41 -18.08 3.33
CA PHE A 112 5.17 -18.71 2.88
C PHE A 112 4.16 -17.63 2.48
N ARG A 113 3.26 -17.95 1.56
CA ARG A 113 2.09 -17.14 1.18
C ARG A 113 0.98 -18.11 0.81
N GLN A 114 -0.14 -18.05 1.54
CA GLN A 114 -1.31 -18.85 1.24
C GLN A 114 -2.29 -18.03 0.39
N PRO A 115 -3.08 -18.68 -0.49
CA PRO A 115 -4.16 -18.03 -1.24
C PRO A 115 -5.17 -17.34 -0.32
#